data_AF-A0A2A2ELP3-F1
#
_entry.id   AF-A0A2A2ELP3-F1
#
_cell.length_a   1.000
_cell.length_b   1.000
_cell.length_c   1.000
_cell.angle_alpha   90.00
_cell.angle_beta   90.00
_cell.angle_gamma   90.00
#
_symmetry.space_group_name_H-M   'P 1'
#
loop_
_entity.id
_entity.type
_entity.pdbx_description
1 polymer ?
#
loop_
_entity_poly.entity_id
_entity_poly.type
_entity_poly.pdbx_seq_one_letter_code
_entity_poly.pdbx_strand_id
1 'polypeptide(L)'
;MTHTLINPDHNPNNELIRTDPHFVDRLPHFADEEVAQDPDTKLDPEARYLAILATLLGCQGVDEFRIQLTRALDAGLSPIEVKEVVYQAVDYLGLGRVRPFLGITNDVLEARGVSLPLPDQTTTTMDDRLEAGNAEQVELFGAGMDKATSAARSTTGSPTTASATTTRAPA
;
A
#
# COMPACT_ATOMS: atom_id res chain seq x y z
N MET A 1 -11.21 22.62 -16.51
CA MET A 1 -10.18 21.78 -15.86
C MET A 1 -10.25 20.42 -16.54
N THR A 2 -9.32 20.14 -17.43
CA THR A 2 -9.24 18.87 -18.16
C THR A 2 -8.88 17.79 -17.15
N HIS A 3 -9.86 16.94 -16.82
CA HIS A 3 -9.62 15.66 -16.20
C HIS A 3 -8.88 14.83 -17.25
N THR A 4 -7.54 14.78 -17.17
CA THR A 4 -6.77 13.83 -17.97
C THR A 4 -7.20 12.46 -17.50
N LEU A 5 -8.10 11.83 -18.27
CA LEU A 5 -8.43 10.43 -18.13
C LEU A 5 -7.11 9.68 -18.21
N ILE A 6 -6.63 9.18 -17.08
CA ILE A 6 -5.50 8.26 -17.07
C ILE A 6 -6.03 7.03 -17.79
N ASN A 7 -5.55 6.80 -19.01
CA ASN A 7 -5.94 5.65 -19.79
C ASN A 7 -5.50 4.38 -19.02
N PRO A 8 -6.43 3.52 -18.57
CA PRO A 8 -6.09 2.32 -17.80
C PRO A 8 -5.23 1.34 -18.63
N ASP A 9 -5.26 1.45 -19.96
CA ASP A 9 -4.44 0.66 -20.89
C ASP A 9 -3.06 1.29 -21.15
N HIS A 10 -2.74 2.45 -20.57
CA HIS A 10 -1.42 3.04 -20.71
C HIS A 10 -0.41 2.28 -19.83
N ASN A 11 0.16 1.23 -20.41
CA ASN A 11 1.40 0.66 -19.92
C ASN A 11 2.56 1.59 -20.36
N PRO A 12 3.23 2.29 -19.44
CA PRO A 12 4.35 3.18 -19.78
C PRO A 12 5.48 2.43 -20.51
N ASN A 13 5.57 1.10 -20.34
CA ASN A 13 6.56 0.26 -21.03
C ASN A 13 6.31 0.13 -22.54
N ASN A 14 5.10 0.42 -23.04
CA ASN A 14 4.82 0.34 -24.48
C ASN A 14 5.66 1.33 -25.29
N GLU A 15 5.96 2.51 -24.73
CA GLU A 15 6.86 3.46 -25.37
C GLU A 15 8.32 3.00 -25.26
N LEU A 16 8.70 2.42 -24.12
CA LEU A 16 10.06 1.89 -23.89
C LEU A 16 10.44 0.79 -24.86
N ILE A 17 9.49 -0.02 -25.36
CA ILE A 17 9.77 -1.01 -26.41
C ILE A 17 10.34 -0.34 -27.66
N ARG A 18 9.87 0.87 -27.99
CA ARG A 18 10.32 1.62 -29.17
C ARG A 18 11.61 2.40 -28.90
N THR A 19 11.75 3.01 -27.72
CA THR A 19 12.89 3.89 -27.40
C THR A 19 14.09 3.14 -26.83
N ASP A 20 13.84 2.09 -26.04
CA ASP A 20 14.84 1.39 -25.22
C ASP A 20 14.61 -0.15 -25.24
N PRO A 21 14.52 -0.79 -26.43
CA PRO A 21 14.15 -2.21 -26.55
C PRO A 21 15.07 -3.15 -25.74
N HIS A 22 16.37 -2.85 -25.75
CA HIS A 22 17.37 -3.59 -25.00
C HIS A 22 17.23 -3.50 -23.47
N PHE A 23 16.65 -2.43 -22.97
CA PHE A 23 16.34 -2.30 -21.55
C PHE A 23 15.12 -3.14 -21.21
N VAL A 24 14.05 -3.01 -22.00
CA VAL A 24 12.81 -3.79 -21.83
C VAL A 24 13.06 -5.30 -21.91
N ASP A 25 13.95 -5.76 -22.80
CA ASP A 25 14.31 -7.18 -22.90
C ASP A 25 14.98 -7.72 -21.63
N ARG A 26 15.78 -6.90 -20.93
CA ARG A 26 16.57 -7.33 -19.77
C ARG A 26 15.86 -7.11 -18.44
N LEU A 27 14.95 -6.14 -18.39
CA LEU A 27 14.30 -5.73 -17.15
C LEU A 27 13.56 -6.90 -16.44
N PRO A 28 12.76 -7.74 -17.14
CA PRO A 28 12.10 -8.87 -16.49
C PRO A 28 13.10 -9.90 -15.95
N HIS A 29 14.19 -10.17 -16.67
CA HIS A 29 15.22 -11.10 -16.20
C HIS A 29 15.84 -10.61 -14.89
N PHE A 30 16.22 -9.33 -14.82
CA PHE A 30 16.75 -8.74 -13.60
C PHE A 30 15.73 -8.76 -12.46
N ALA A 31 14.51 -8.28 -12.70
CA ALA A 31 13.50 -8.11 -11.66
C ALA A 31 12.91 -9.44 -11.18
N ASP A 32 12.53 -10.33 -12.10
CA ASP A 32 11.74 -11.53 -11.83
C ASP A 32 12.59 -12.82 -11.70
N GLU A 33 13.84 -12.82 -12.17
CA GLU A 33 14.75 -13.96 -12.02
C GLU A 33 15.88 -13.64 -11.05
N GLU A 34 16.72 -12.65 -11.34
CA GLU A 34 17.89 -12.35 -10.50
C GLU A 34 17.47 -11.88 -9.10
N VAL A 35 16.71 -10.78 -9.02
CA VAL A 35 16.28 -10.19 -7.73
C VAL A 35 15.19 -11.04 -7.05
N ALA A 36 14.39 -11.80 -7.79
CA ALA A 36 13.35 -12.64 -7.19
C ALA A 36 13.84 -13.97 -6.64
N GLN A 37 14.91 -14.51 -7.23
CA GLN A 37 15.43 -15.82 -6.85
C GLN A 37 16.77 -15.75 -6.12
N ASP A 38 17.27 -14.54 -5.83
CA ASP A 38 18.43 -14.34 -4.96
C ASP A 38 18.20 -15.04 -3.60
N PRO A 39 19.00 -16.07 -3.26
CA PRO A 39 18.78 -16.88 -2.05
C PRO A 39 18.95 -16.09 -0.76
N ASP A 40 19.69 -14.98 -0.77
CA ASP A 40 19.96 -14.18 0.43
C ASP A 40 18.81 -13.19 0.72
N THR A 41 17.97 -12.89 -0.29
CA THR A 41 16.89 -11.89 -0.18
C THR A 41 15.51 -12.41 -0.60
N LYS A 42 15.39 -13.71 -0.84
CA LYS A 42 14.15 -14.34 -1.28
C LYS A 42 13.05 -14.19 -0.23
N LEU A 43 11.94 -13.60 -0.66
CA LEU A 43 10.68 -13.54 0.08
C LEU A 43 9.66 -14.46 -0.57
N ASP A 44 8.66 -14.90 0.20
CA ASP A 44 7.46 -15.49 -0.38
C ASP A 44 6.76 -14.46 -1.30
N PRO A 45 5.95 -14.91 -2.28
CA PRO A 45 5.36 -14.02 -3.26
C PRO A 45 4.54 -12.87 -2.64
N GLU A 46 3.75 -13.16 -1.60
CA GLU A 46 2.86 -12.19 -0.97
C GLU A 46 3.67 -11.10 -0.26
N ALA A 47 4.61 -11.49 0.60
CA ALA A 47 5.51 -10.55 1.28
C ALA A 47 6.37 -9.74 0.30
N ARG A 48 6.81 -10.36 -0.81
CA ARG A 48 7.56 -9.65 -1.86
C ARG A 48 6.73 -8.54 -2.49
N TYR A 49 5.49 -8.84 -2.89
CA TYR A 49 4.64 -7.82 -3.52
C TYR A 49 4.21 -6.75 -2.52
N LEU A 50 3.93 -7.09 -1.26
CA LEU A 50 3.71 -6.11 -0.21
C LEU A 50 4.91 -5.16 -0.07
N ALA A 51 6.13 -5.70 -0.04
CA ALA A 51 7.35 -4.90 0.04
C ALA A 51 7.56 -3.99 -1.20
N ILE A 52 7.28 -4.49 -2.40
CA ILE A 52 7.33 -3.71 -3.65
C ILE A 52 6.32 -2.55 -3.60
N LEU A 53 5.05 -2.84 -3.27
CA LEU A 53 4.01 -1.81 -3.19
C LEU A 53 4.33 -0.74 -2.14
N ALA A 54 4.78 -1.16 -0.95
CA ALA A 54 5.20 -0.25 0.12
C ALA A 54 6.41 0.62 -0.31
N THR A 55 7.37 0.04 -1.03
CA THR A 55 8.54 0.77 -1.55
C THR A 55 8.13 1.81 -2.59
N LEU A 56 7.23 1.46 -3.50
CA LEU A 56 6.73 2.35 -4.54
C LEU A 56 5.88 3.49 -3.97
N LEU A 57 5.08 3.23 -2.92
CA LEU A 57 4.45 4.27 -2.12
C LEU A 57 5.51 5.21 -1.53
N GLY A 58 6.52 4.65 -0.86
CA GLY A 58 7.57 5.44 -0.20
C GLY A 58 8.39 6.33 -1.15
N CYS A 59 8.69 5.83 -2.35
CA CYS A 59 9.47 6.56 -3.36
C CYS A 59 8.62 7.37 -4.35
N GLN A 60 7.29 7.37 -4.21
CA GLN A 60 6.35 8.02 -5.13
C GLN A 60 6.41 7.46 -6.58
N GLY A 61 6.70 6.17 -6.73
CA GLY A 61 6.76 5.45 -8.01
C GLY A 61 5.37 5.12 -8.57
N VAL A 62 4.59 6.14 -8.90
CA VAL A 62 3.16 6.04 -9.25
C VAL A 62 2.89 5.12 -10.45
N ASP A 63 3.64 5.28 -11.53
CA ASP A 63 3.41 4.53 -12.77
C ASP A 63 3.74 3.04 -12.60
N GLU A 64 4.86 2.75 -11.94
CA GLU A 64 5.28 1.39 -11.63
C GLU A 64 4.34 0.75 -10.60
N PHE A 65 3.79 1.52 -9.65
CA PHE A 65 2.82 1.00 -8.68
C PHE A 65 1.58 0.41 -9.36
N ARG A 66 1.07 1.04 -10.43
CA ARG A 66 -0.08 0.49 -11.18
C ARG A 66 0.25 -0.88 -11.77
N ILE A 67 1.45 -1.04 -12.32
CA ILE A 67 1.92 -2.29 -12.93
C ILE A 67 2.09 -3.36 -11.85
N GLN A 68 2.81 -3.04 -10.78
CA GLN A 68 3.09 -3.97 -9.70
C GLN A 68 1.83 -4.33 -8.89
N LEU A 69 0.87 -3.42 -8.77
CA LEU A 69 -0.42 -3.72 -8.16
C LEU A 69 -1.18 -4.80 -8.94
N THR A 70 -1.20 -4.70 -10.26
CA THR A 70 -1.81 -5.72 -11.13
C THR A 70 -1.13 -7.07 -10.89
N ARG A 71 0.20 -7.11 -10.89
CA ARG A 71 0.97 -8.33 -10.63
C ARG A 71 0.76 -8.88 -9.21
N ALA A 72 0.66 -8.02 -8.21
CA ALA A 72 0.44 -8.40 -6.83
C ALA A 72 -0.91 -9.09 -6.63
N LEU A 73 -1.97 -8.56 -7.24
CA LEU A 73 -3.30 -9.17 -7.24
C LEU A 73 -3.30 -10.51 -7.99
N ASP A 74 -2.55 -10.64 -9.09
CA ASP A 74 -2.39 -11.92 -9.81
C ASP A 74 -1.61 -12.96 -8.99
N ALA A 75 -0.72 -12.50 -8.11
CA ALA A 75 0.08 -13.34 -7.23
C ALA A 75 -0.62 -13.76 -5.94
N GLY A 76 -1.86 -13.30 -5.70
CA GLY A 76 -2.70 -13.76 -4.61
C GLY A 76 -3.04 -12.71 -3.54
N LEU A 77 -2.45 -11.51 -3.57
CA LEU A 77 -2.86 -10.46 -2.64
C LEU A 77 -4.34 -10.13 -2.86
N SER A 78 -5.08 -10.05 -1.77
CA SER A 78 -6.48 -9.67 -1.79
C SER A 78 -6.67 -8.16 -1.99
N PRO A 79 -7.84 -7.73 -2.51
CA PRO A 79 -8.22 -6.32 -2.54
C PRO A 79 -8.17 -5.63 -1.16
N ILE A 80 -8.41 -6.39 -0.08
CA ILE A 80 -8.34 -5.90 1.29
C ILE A 80 -6.89 -5.58 1.66
N GLU A 81 -5.98 -6.54 1.50
CA GLU A 81 -4.56 -6.36 1.84
C GLU A 81 -3.92 -5.19 1.07
N VAL A 82 -4.20 -5.08 -0.23
CA VAL A 82 -3.73 -3.95 -1.04
C VAL A 82 -4.24 -2.62 -0.48
N LYS A 83 -5.54 -2.53 -0.16
CA LYS A 83 -6.11 -1.28 0.38
C LYS A 83 -5.51 -0.94 1.73
N GLU A 84 -5.27 -1.93 2.58
CA GLU A 84 -4.64 -1.72 3.88
C GLU A 84 -3.24 -1.15 3.75
N VAL A 85 -2.40 -1.67 2.84
CA VAL A 85 -1.05 -1.10 2.60
C VAL A 85 -1.14 0.39 2.22
N VAL A 86 -2.11 0.75 1.38
CA VAL A 86 -2.31 2.14 0.96
C VAL A 86 -2.84 3.00 2.11
N TYR A 87 -3.77 2.50 2.93
CA TYR A 87 -4.30 3.25 4.07
C TYR A 87 -3.24 3.50 5.13
N GLN A 88 -2.47 2.47 5.51
CA GLN A 88 -1.40 2.57 6.50
C GLN A 88 -0.31 3.55 6.07
N ALA A 89 -0.05 3.69 4.77
CA ALA A 89 0.94 4.64 4.26
C ALA A 89 0.61 6.11 4.59
N VAL A 90 -0.65 6.45 4.91
CA VAL A 90 -1.05 7.85 5.23
C VAL A 90 -0.31 8.36 6.47
N ASP A 91 -0.14 7.54 7.49
CA ASP A 91 0.50 7.93 8.75
C ASP A 91 2.01 8.17 8.58
N TYR A 92 2.64 7.50 7.61
CA TYR A 92 4.08 7.60 7.34
C TYR A 92 4.44 8.62 6.26
N LEU A 93 3.64 8.72 5.21
CA LEU A 93 3.97 9.51 4.01
C LEU A 93 3.14 10.80 3.91
N GLY A 94 2.04 10.88 4.64
CA GLY A 94 1.09 11.98 4.58
C GLY A 94 0.07 11.83 3.45
N LEU A 95 -1.16 12.28 3.71
CA LEU A 95 -2.32 12.11 2.85
C LEU A 95 -2.13 12.61 1.41
N GLY A 96 -1.45 13.74 1.22
CA GLY A 96 -1.22 14.32 -0.11
C GLY A 96 -0.41 13.42 -1.05
N ARG A 97 0.53 12.65 -0.49
CA ARG A 97 1.37 11.71 -1.24
C ARG A 97 0.66 10.40 -1.57
N VAL A 98 -0.20 9.95 -0.65
CA VAL A 98 -0.89 8.65 -0.74
C VAL A 98 -2.16 8.71 -1.58
N ARG A 99 -2.88 9.84 -1.60
CA ARG A 99 -4.16 9.98 -2.32
C ARG A 99 -4.13 9.48 -3.78
N PRO A 100 -3.10 9.76 -4.61
CA PRO A 100 -3.03 9.23 -5.98
C PRO A 100 -3.01 7.70 -6.04
N PHE A 101 -2.30 7.05 -5.12
CA PHE A 101 -2.21 5.59 -5.05
C PHE A 101 -3.55 4.96 -4.71
N LEU A 102 -4.32 5.56 -3.81
CA LEU A 102 -5.68 5.10 -3.52
C LEU A 102 -6.60 5.17 -4.75
N GLY A 103 -6.46 6.23 -5.56
CA GLY A 103 -7.15 6.34 -6.84
C GLY A 103 -6.78 5.19 -7.79
N ILE A 104 -5.48 4.96 -7.98
CA ILE A 104 -4.96 3.86 -8.81
C ILE A 104 -5.44 2.50 -8.32
N THR A 105 -5.43 2.27 -7.01
CA THR A 105 -5.93 1.04 -6.42
C THR A 105 -7.40 0.81 -6.75
N ASN A 106 -8.23 1.84 -6.64
CA ASN A 106 -9.64 1.73 -7.00
C ASN A 106 -9.82 1.43 -8.50
N ASP A 107 -9.13 2.17 -9.38
CA ASP A 107 -9.22 1.98 -10.82
C ASP A 107 -8.86 0.54 -11.22
N VAL A 108 -7.78 -0.02 -10.66
CA VAL A 108 -7.34 -1.39 -10.95
C VAL A 108 -8.33 -2.43 -10.42
N LEU A 109 -8.88 -2.22 -9.22
CA LEU A 109 -9.89 -3.13 -8.64
C LEU A 109 -11.18 -3.14 -9.46
N GLU A 110 -11.69 -1.96 -9.84
CA GLU A 110 -12.89 -1.83 -10.68
C GLU A 110 -12.67 -2.43 -12.07
N ALA A 111 -11.51 -2.19 -12.70
CA ALA A 111 -11.15 -2.81 -13.98
C ALA A 111 -11.09 -4.34 -13.91
N ARG A 112 -10.83 -4.90 -12.72
CA ARG A 112 -10.86 -6.35 -12.43
C ARG A 112 -12.25 -6.86 -12.03
N GLY A 113 -13.28 -6.02 -12.08
CA GLY A 113 -14.65 -6.39 -11.71
C GLY A 113 -14.88 -6.50 -10.20
N VAL A 114 -13.98 -5.99 -9.37
CA VAL A 114 -14.17 -5.93 -7.91
C VAL A 114 -15.11 -4.78 -7.60
N SER A 115 -16.24 -5.08 -6.95
CA SER A 115 -17.19 -4.07 -6.52
C SER A 115 -16.63 -3.26 -5.36
N LEU A 116 -16.71 -1.93 -5.47
CA LEU A 116 -16.40 -1.01 -4.38
C LEU A 116 -17.70 -0.38 -3.81
N PRO A 117 -17.76 -0.06 -2.51
CA PRO A 117 -16.74 -0.29 -1.48
C PRO A 117 -16.56 -1.77 -1.15
N LEU A 118 -15.35 -2.15 -0.68
CA LEU A 118 -15.13 -3.48 -0.11
C LEU A 118 -15.95 -3.64 1.19
N PRO A 119 -16.24 -4.88 1.61
CA PRO A 119 -16.85 -5.13 2.91
C PRO A 119 -16.08 -4.46 4.04
N ASP A 120 -16.81 -3.89 5.00
CA ASP A 120 -16.22 -3.20 6.14
C ASP A 120 -15.30 -4.13 6.94
N GLN A 121 -14.08 -3.66 7.21
CA GLN A 121 -13.06 -4.35 8.00
C GLN A 121 -12.71 -3.58 9.29
N THR A 122 -13.46 -2.51 9.60
CA THR A 122 -13.22 -1.69 10.78
C THR A 122 -13.54 -2.46 12.06
N THR A 123 -12.58 -2.44 12.99
CA THR A 123 -12.67 -3.08 14.31
C THR A 123 -12.82 -2.07 15.45
N THR A 124 -12.81 -0.78 15.14
CA THR A 124 -12.83 0.34 16.10
C THR A 124 -13.92 1.34 15.76
N THR A 125 -14.28 2.18 16.73
CA THR A 125 -15.19 3.31 16.52
C THR A 125 -14.44 4.63 16.59
N MET A 126 -15.10 5.72 16.19
CA MET A 126 -14.52 7.05 16.34
C MET A 126 -14.22 7.42 17.80
N ASP A 127 -14.94 6.82 18.74
CA ASP A 127 -14.80 7.08 20.18
C ASP A 127 -13.65 6.28 20.81
N ASP A 128 -13.39 5.04 20.35
CA ASP A 128 -12.42 4.13 20.97
C ASP A 128 -11.08 4.00 20.22
N ARG A 129 -10.97 4.43 18.95
CA ARG A 129 -9.79 4.16 18.09
C ARG A 129 -8.44 4.58 18.70
N LEU A 130 -8.40 5.62 19.52
CA LEU A 130 -7.18 6.07 20.18
C LEU A 130 -6.74 5.09 21.28
N GLU A 131 -7.69 4.68 22.11
CA GLU A 131 -7.42 3.78 23.23
C GLU A 131 -7.13 2.37 22.72
N ALA A 132 -7.95 1.88 21.78
CA ALA A 132 -7.75 0.58 21.13
C ALA A 132 -6.40 0.53 20.39
N GLY A 133 -6.04 1.59 19.65
CA GLY A 133 -4.75 1.65 18.96
C GLY A 133 -3.55 1.67 19.91
N ASN A 134 -3.64 2.35 21.06
CA ASN A 134 -2.58 2.35 22.08
C ASN A 134 -2.42 0.98 22.73
N ALA A 135 -3.54 0.32 23.06
CA ALA A 135 -3.52 -1.03 23.62
C ALA A 135 -2.82 -2.00 22.66
N GLU A 136 -3.15 -1.95 21.37
CA GLU A 136 -2.52 -2.77 20.33
C GLU A 136 -1.01 -2.48 20.21
N GLN A 137 -0.61 -1.20 20.20
CA GLN A 137 0.82 -0.85 20.16
C GLN A 137 1.59 -1.33 21.38
N VAL A 138 0.99 -1.28 22.58
CA VAL A 138 1.61 -1.80 23.80
C VAL A 138 1.71 -3.33 23.77
N GLU A 139 0.70 -4.01 23.25
CA GLU A 139 0.72 -5.46 23.08
C GLU A 139 1.83 -5.90 22.10
N LEU A 140 1.92 -5.22 20.94
CA LEU A 140 2.85 -5.59 19.87
C LEU A 140 4.31 -5.16 20.14
N PHE A 141 4.52 -3.96 20.70
CA PHE A 141 5.85 -3.36 20.82
C PHE A 141 6.31 -3.19 22.28
N GLY A 142 5.48 -3.56 23.25
CA GLY A 142 5.80 -3.59 24.68
C GLY A 142 5.47 -2.30 25.44
N ALA A 143 5.63 -2.36 26.77
CA ALA A 143 5.24 -1.30 27.72
C ALA A 143 5.90 0.08 27.49
N GLY A 144 6.96 0.16 26.68
CA GLY A 144 7.58 1.43 26.29
C GLY A 144 6.65 2.34 25.48
N MET A 145 5.65 1.77 24.80
CA MET A 145 4.69 2.51 23.96
C MET A 145 3.60 3.25 24.75
N ASP A 146 3.37 2.88 26.02
CA ASP A 146 2.24 3.35 26.84
C ASP A 146 2.24 4.88 27.08
N LYS A 147 3.37 5.55 26.84
CA LYS A 147 3.52 7.00 27.08
C LYS A 147 3.11 7.88 25.90
N ALA A 148 2.93 7.32 24.70
CA ALA A 148 2.69 8.10 23.47
C ALA A 148 1.35 8.88 23.51
N THR A 149 0.32 8.32 24.15
CA THR A 149 -1.02 8.94 24.25
C THR A 149 -1.11 10.10 25.24
N SER A 150 -0.23 10.17 26.23
CA SER A 150 -0.21 11.27 27.23
C SER A 150 0.22 12.61 26.60
N ALA A 151 1.08 12.57 25.59
CA ALA A 151 1.57 13.77 24.89
C ALA A 151 0.55 14.32 23.89
N ALA A 152 -0.26 13.46 23.25
CA ALA A 152 -1.30 13.88 22.30
C ALA A 152 -2.51 14.54 22.98
N ARG A 153 -2.83 14.16 24.23
CA ARG A 153 -3.92 14.79 25.02
C ARG A 153 -3.63 16.23 25.45
N SER A 154 -2.37 16.65 25.51
CA SER A 154 -1.99 17.92 26.16
C SER A 154 -1.86 19.13 25.23
N THR A 155 -1.78 18.95 23.91
CA THR A 155 -1.45 20.05 22.99
C THR A 155 -2.52 20.40 21.97
N THR A 156 -3.45 19.51 21.62
CA THR A 156 -4.56 19.81 20.71
C THR A 156 -5.64 18.75 20.89
N GLY A 157 -6.88 19.13 21.21
CA GLY A 157 -8.02 18.22 21.42
C GLY A 157 -8.51 17.48 20.16
N SER A 158 -7.62 17.03 19.28
CA SER A 158 -7.93 16.20 18.12
C SER A 158 -6.90 15.06 18.01
N PRO A 159 -7.33 13.79 18.07
CA PRO A 159 -6.44 12.64 17.97
C PRO A 159 -6.11 12.36 16.51
N THR A 160 -5.04 12.95 15.99
CA THR A 160 -4.74 12.93 14.55
C THR A 160 -3.86 11.74 14.12
N THR A 161 -3.34 10.90 15.03
CA THR A 161 -2.33 9.88 14.68
C THR A 161 -2.69 8.47 15.13
N ALA A 162 -3.90 8.02 14.86
CA ALA A 162 -4.25 6.60 14.92
C ALA A 162 -4.98 6.26 13.62
N SER A 163 -4.25 5.70 12.64
CA SER A 163 -4.84 4.99 11.49
C SER A 163 -5.84 3.96 12.03
N ALA A 164 -7.12 4.20 11.75
CA ALA A 164 -8.26 3.52 12.35
C ALA A 164 -8.65 2.24 11.59
N THR A 165 -7.68 1.50 11.08
CA THR A 165 -7.96 0.34 10.22
C THR A 165 -7.07 -0.85 10.56
N THR A 166 -6.90 -1.15 11.85
CA THR A 166 -6.27 -2.41 12.27
C THR A 166 -7.19 -3.57 11.93
N THR A 167 -7.14 -4.03 10.67
CA THR A 167 -7.60 -5.35 10.28
C THR A 167 -6.44 -6.30 10.53
N ARG A 168 -6.64 -7.23 11.46
CA ARG A 168 -5.70 -8.31 11.73
C ARG A 168 -5.53 -9.13 10.44
N ALA A 169 -4.34 -9.16 9.85
CA ALA A 169 -4.01 -10.25 8.93
C ALA A 169 -4.13 -11.57 9.71
N PRO A 170 -4.70 -12.65 9.14
CA PRO A 170 -4.72 -13.94 9.80
C PRO A 170 -3.27 -14.42 10.00
N ALA A 171 -3.03 -15.04 11.16
CA ALA A 171 -1.77 -15.67 11.51
C ALA A 171 -1.53 -16.96 10.71
#